data_AF-A0AAU7CVA2-F1
#
_entry.id   AF-A0AAU7CVA2-F1
#
_cell.length_a   1.000
_cell.length_b   1.000
_cell.length_c   1.000
_cell.angle_alpha   90.00
_cell.angle_beta   90.00
_cell.angle_gamma   90.00
#
_symmetry.space_group_name_H-M   'P 1'
#
loop_
_entity.id
_entity.type
_entity.pdbx_description
1 polymer ?
#
loop_
_entity_poly.entity_id
_entity_poly.type
_entity_poly.pdbx_seq_one_letter_code
_entity_poly.pdbx_strand_id
1 'polypeptide(L)'
;MRYGLGRWQAKGRWAGLLGAGLAVAILGCHEKKQDLSIAGVAPEASALLADKGAAAIATVCTRQSYATAKVGLIAGETGLQEDVFEMRDPVSFTIVPYRLRATVRLEALLRQGAGAAGRPKDQTQCMQDFADHLKTLSDPLVEAARSQKAVDALAFHDAEKEAQQEIETQERMEKSSR
;
A
#
# COMPACT_ATOMS: atom_id res chain seq x y z
N MET A 1 65.43 17.43 -8.56
CA MET A 1 66.20 16.45 -9.36
C MET A 1 66.36 15.17 -8.55
N ARG A 2 66.18 14.01 -9.21
CA ARG A 2 66.47 12.61 -8.79
C ARG A 2 65.49 11.87 -7.84
N TYR A 3 64.80 10.94 -8.51
CA TYR A 3 64.06 9.71 -8.19
C TYR A 3 64.51 8.85 -7.00
N GLY A 4 63.56 8.07 -6.46
CA GLY A 4 63.82 6.85 -5.68
C GLY A 4 62.55 6.13 -5.20
N LEU A 5 62.01 5.22 -6.03
CA LEU A 5 60.97 4.22 -5.70
C LEU A 5 61.63 2.90 -5.23
N GLY A 6 61.06 2.25 -4.22
CA GLY A 6 61.34 0.85 -3.83
C GLY A 6 60.64 0.53 -2.51
N ARG A 7 59.45 -0.09 -2.40
CA ARG A 7 58.90 -1.38 -2.86
C ARG A 7 59.40 -2.57 -2.02
N TRP A 8 58.42 -3.34 -1.51
CA TRP A 8 58.46 -4.69 -0.92
C TRP A 8 58.68 -4.84 0.59
N GLN A 9 57.59 -5.14 1.32
CA GLN A 9 57.29 -6.52 1.72
C GLN A 9 55.85 -6.66 2.24
N ALA A 10 55.09 -7.53 1.57
CA ALA A 10 53.81 -8.06 2.02
C ALA A 10 54.04 -9.49 2.55
N LYS A 11 53.85 -9.70 3.86
CA LYS A 11 53.59 -10.98 4.56
C LYS A 11 52.98 -10.57 5.92
N GLY A 12 51.96 -11.16 6.51
CA GLY A 12 51.24 -12.38 6.23
C GLY A 12 49.84 -12.30 6.86
N ARG A 13 48.94 -13.04 6.25
CA ARG A 13 47.52 -13.19 6.55
C ARG A 13 47.35 -14.29 7.63
N TRP A 14 46.37 -14.11 8.52
CA TRP A 14 45.53 -15.14 9.16
C TRP A 14 46.04 -15.85 10.42
N ALA A 15 45.40 -15.53 11.57
CA ALA A 15 44.96 -16.41 12.67
C ALA A 15 44.56 -15.48 13.84
N GLY A 16 43.42 -15.58 14.53
CA GLY A 16 42.38 -16.59 14.50
C GLY A 16 41.05 -16.03 15.00
N LEU A 17 39.98 -16.58 14.43
CA LEU A 17 38.67 -16.69 15.06
C LEU A 17 38.83 -17.34 16.44
N LEU A 18 38.28 -16.72 17.49
CA LEU A 18 37.61 -17.35 18.63
C LEU A 18 37.17 -16.26 19.61
N GLY A 19 35.90 -15.88 19.53
CA GLY A 19 35.26 -14.89 20.39
C GLY A 19 33.74 -14.97 20.25
N ALA A 20 33.21 -16.19 20.38
CA ALA A 20 31.78 -16.39 20.55
C ALA A 20 31.39 -15.97 21.97
N GLY A 21 30.33 -15.17 22.09
CA GLY A 21 29.59 -15.10 23.35
C GLY A 21 29.07 -13.72 23.72
N LEU A 22 27.78 -13.53 23.44
CA LEU A 22 26.81 -12.98 24.39
C LEU A 22 26.77 -11.45 24.61
N ALA A 23 25.96 -10.77 23.78
CA ALA A 23 25.15 -9.62 24.20
C ALA A 23 24.10 -9.24 23.12
N VAL A 24 23.03 -10.03 22.98
CA VAL A 24 21.81 -9.59 22.26
C VAL A 24 20.63 -9.79 23.19
N ALA A 25 20.38 -8.77 24.01
CA ALA A 25 19.19 -8.49 24.83
C ALA A 25 19.61 -7.22 25.60
N ILE A 26 19.02 -6.03 25.55
CA ILE A 26 17.64 -5.59 25.40
C ILE A 26 17.74 -4.16 24.82
N LEU A 27 17.52 -3.97 23.53
CA LEU A 27 17.05 -2.67 23.03
C LEU A 27 15.57 -2.87 22.76
N GLY A 28 14.80 -2.41 23.75
CA GLY A 28 13.36 -2.59 23.83
C GLY A 28 12.70 -2.30 22.50
N CYS A 29 11.88 -3.26 22.08
CA CYS A 29 10.82 -3.05 21.12
C CYS A 29 10.01 -1.83 21.58
N HIS A 30 10.28 -0.68 20.98
CA HIS A 30 9.23 0.29 20.70
C HIS A 30 8.33 -0.37 19.64
N GLU A 31 7.53 -1.35 20.05
CA GLU A 31 6.30 -1.67 19.33
C GLU A 31 5.38 -0.47 19.55
N LYS A 32 5.62 0.56 18.75
CA LYS A 32 4.56 1.43 18.29
C LYS A 32 3.52 0.45 17.76
N LYS A 33 2.41 0.28 18.49
CA LYS A 33 1.20 -0.36 17.96
C LYS A 33 0.86 0.39 16.68
N GLN A 34 1.44 -0.04 15.57
CA GLN A 34 0.85 0.14 14.28
C GLN A 34 -0.40 -0.71 14.40
N ASP A 35 -1.51 -0.03 14.63
CA ASP A 35 -2.80 -0.55 14.23
C ASP A 35 -2.58 -1.13 12.83
N LEU A 36 -2.58 -2.45 12.76
CA LEU A 36 -2.73 -3.24 11.54
C LEU A 36 -4.16 -2.98 11.04
N SER A 37 -4.44 -1.73 10.71
CA SER A 37 -5.50 -1.38 9.79
C SER A 37 -4.97 -1.80 8.43
N ILE A 38 -5.75 -2.64 7.75
CA ILE A 38 -5.53 -3.17 6.40
C ILE A 38 -5.28 -2.04 5.35
N ALA A 39 -5.30 -0.77 5.75
CA ALA A 39 -4.97 0.41 4.97
C ALA A 39 -3.83 1.21 5.63
N GLY A 40 -2.61 0.66 5.74
CA GLY A 40 -1.47 1.22 6.48
C GLY A 40 -0.88 2.58 6.03
N VAL A 41 -1.72 3.52 5.61
CA VAL A 41 -1.46 4.95 5.41
C VAL A 41 -2.64 5.67 6.07
N ALA A 42 -2.35 6.68 6.91
CA ALA A 42 -3.40 7.49 7.52
C ALA A 42 -4.42 7.95 6.45
N PRO A 43 -5.74 7.96 6.74
CA PRO A 43 -6.78 8.37 5.80
C PRO A 43 -6.45 9.66 5.04
N GLU A 44 -5.84 10.61 5.76
CA GLU A 44 -5.42 11.93 5.27
C GLU A 44 -4.31 11.85 4.23
N ALA A 45 -3.31 10.98 4.45
CA ALA A 45 -2.21 10.79 3.51
C ALA A 45 -2.69 10.07 2.23
N SER A 46 -3.68 9.18 2.32
CA SER A 46 -4.32 8.58 1.14
C SER A 46 -5.12 9.61 0.34
N ALA A 47 -5.82 10.53 1.03
CA ALA A 47 -6.58 11.59 0.38
C ALA A 47 -5.67 12.55 -0.40
N LEU A 48 -4.64 13.06 0.27
CA LEU A 48 -3.68 13.99 -0.33
C LEU A 48 -2.92 13.35 -1.50
N LEU A 49 -2.59 12.06 -1.41
CA LEU A 49 -1.94 11.32 -2.50
C LEU A 49 -2.86 11.18 -3.72
N ALA A 50 -4.14 10.85 -3.51
CA ALA A 50 -5.12 10.77 -4.58
C ALA A 50 -5.37 12.14 -5.24
N ASP A 51 -5.47 13.21 -4.46
CA ASP A 51 -5.68 14.56 -4.98
C ASP A 51 -4.48 15.02 -5.86
N LYS A 52 -3.25 14.75 -5.39
CA LYS A 52 -2.03 15.00 -6.17
C LYS A 52 -1.99 14.19 -7.47
N GLY A 53 -2.36 12.92 -7.41
CA GLY A 53 -2.38 12.06 -8.59
C GLY A 53 -3.43 12.50 -9.61
N ALA A 54 -4.62 12.89 -9.15
CA ALA A 54 -5.68 13.39 -10.01
C ALA A 54 -5.24 14.68 -10.73
N ALA A 55 -4.58 15.59 -10.01
CA ALA A 55 -4.03 16.81 -10.59
C ALA A 55 -2.93 16.53 -11.63
N ALA A 56 -2.03 15.58 -11.34
CA ALA A 56 -0.96 15.16 -12.26
C ALA A 56 -1.53 14.56 -13.55
N ILE A 57 -2.44 13.59 -13.42
CA ILE A 57 -3.10 12.94 -14.57
C ILE A 57 -3.90 13.96 -15.38
N ALA A 58 -4.71 14.80 -14.72
CA ALA A 58 -5.48 15.83 -15.41
C ALA A 58 -4.59 16.79 -16.19
N THR A 59 -3.42 17.14 -15.64
CA THR A 59 -2.43 17.99 -16.30
C THR A 59 -1.82 17.30 -17.52
N VAL A 60 -1.40 16.04 -17.42
CA VAL A 60 -0.83 15.31 -18.56
C VAL A 60 -1.87 15.09 -19.66
N CYS A 61 -3.13 14.80 -19.28
CA CYS A 61 -4.24 14.68 -20.21
C CYS A 61 -4.59 15.98 -20.95
N THR A 62 -4.06 17.15 -20.55
CA THR A 62 -4.20 18.37 -21.38
C THR A 62 -3.34 18.33 -22.64
N ARG A 63 -2.32 17.45 -22.68
CA ARG A 63 -1.27 17.45 -23.72
C ARG A 63 -1.13 16.12 -24.44
N GLN A 64 -1.61 15.04 -23.84
CA GLN A 64 -1.34 13.68 -24.30
C GLN A 64 -2.61 12.84 -24.24
N SER A 65 -2.70 11.85 -25.14
CA SER A 65 -3.70 10.79 -25.05
C SER A 65 -3.39 9.84 -23.89
N TYR A 66 -4.39 9.09 -23.47
CA TYR A 66 -4.23 8.06 -22.43
C TYR A 66 -3.08 7.09 -22.73
N ALA A 67 -2.96 6.58 -23.96
CA ALA A 67 -1.93 5.60 -24.32
C ALA A 67 -0.51 6.12 -24.05
N THR A 68 -0.23 7.39 -24.39
CA THR A 68 1.08 8.01 -24.14
C THR A 68 1.24 8.39 -22.67
N ALA A 69 0.22 8.98 -22.07
CA ALA A 69 0.23 9.43 -20.69
C ALA A 69 0.46 8.25 -19.73
N LYS A 70 -0.18 7.09 -19.99
CA LYS A 70 -0.05 5.88 -19.19
C LYS A 70 1.42 5.43 -19.10
N VAL A 71 2.11 5.36 -20.23
CA VAL A 71 3.52 4.93 -20.28
C VAL A 71 4.43 5.89 -19.51
N GLY A 72 4.12 7.19 -19.52
CA GLY A 72 4.90 8.19 -18.79
C GLY A 72 4.61 8.26 -17.28
N LEU A 73 3.36 8.01 -16.89
CA LEU A 73 2.89 8.17 -15.51
C LEU A 73 2.87 6.87 -14.71
N ILE A 74 2.54 5.74 -15.30
CA ILE A 74 2.47 4.46 -14.58
C ILE A 74 3.85 3.80 -14.64
N ALA A 75 4.49 3.67 -13.48
CA ALA A 75 5.81 3.06 -13.35
C ALA A 75 5.73 1.54 -13.17
N GLY A 76 4.65 1.04 -12.58
CA GLY A 76 4.43 -0.39 -12.33
C GLY A 76 2.98 -0.67 -11.95
N GLU A 77 2.52 -1.89 -12.25
CA GLU A 77 1.20 -2.40 -11.87
C GLU A 77 1.42 -3.74 -11.17
N THR A 78 1.04 -3.82 -9.89
CA THR A 78 1.29 -4.97 -9.01
C THR A 78 0.00 -5.69 -8.68
N GLY A 79 -1.13 -4.97 -8.61
CA GLY A 79 -2.45 -5.55 -8.33
C GLY A 79 -2.55 -6.16 -6.92
N LEU A 80 -1.77 -5.68 -5.95
CA LEU A 80 -1.83 -6.09 -4.55
C LEU A 80 -2.53 -5.00 -3.71
N GLN A 81 -3.03 -5.33 -2.51
CA GLN A 81 -3.75 -4.33 -1.70
C GLN A 81 -2.81 -3.24 -1.16
N GLU A 82 -1.63 -3.66 -0.72
CA GLU A 82 -0.56 -2.85 -0.13
C GLU A 82 0.18 -1.98 -1.14
N ASP A 83 0.07 -2.34 -2.42
CA ASP A 83 0.60 -1.61 -3.56
C ASP A 83 -0.17 -2.09 -4.80
N VAL A 84 -1.09 -1.27 -5.31
CA VAL A 84 -1.91 -1.62 -6.47
C VAL A 84 -1.16 -1.29 -7.75
N PHE A 85 -0.55 -0.11 -7.76
CA PHE A 85 0.26 0.39 -8.85
C PHE A 85 1.18 1.50 -8.34
N GLU A 86 2.23 1.78 -9.09
CA GLU A 86 3.15 2.86 -8.83
C GLU A 86 3.00 3.95 -9.89
N MET A 87 2.96 5.20 -9.45
CA MET A 87 2.87 6.36 -10.33
C MET A 87 4.13 7.22 -10.22
N ARG A 88 4.68 7.61 -11.36
CA ARG A 88 5.72 8.61 -11.47
C ARG A 88 5.12 10.00 -11.35
N ASP A 89 5.61 10.79 -10.40
CA ASP A 89 5.29 12.22 -10.34
C ASP A 89 5.93 12.93 -11.55
N PRO A 90 5.14 13.60 -12.41
CA PRO A 90 5.66 14.27 -13.60
C PRO A 90 6.58 15.46 -13.30
N VAL A 91 6.60 15.96 -12.06
CA VAL A 91 7.46 17.09 -11.65
C VAL A 91 8.77 16.61 -11.06
N SER A 92 8.70 15.73 -10.06
CA SER A 92 9.88 15.27 -9.30
C SER A 92 10.50 13.98 -9.85
N PHE A 93 9.81 13.30 -10.78
CA PHE A 93 10.17 11.98 -11.31
C PHE A 93 10.23 10.86 -10.26
N THR A 94 9.83 11.14 -9.02
CA THR A 94 9.78 10.12 -7.96
C THR A 94 8.67 9.13 -8.26
N ILE A 95 8.96 7.85 -8.00
CA ILE A 95 7.98 6.77 -8.07
C ILE A 95 7.25 6.73 -6.73
N VAL A 96 5.92 6.78 -6.77
CA VAL A 96 5.06 6.83 -5.59
C VAL A 96 4.07 5.66 -5.65
N PRO A 97 4.07 4.76 -4.65
CA PRO A 97 3.15 3.63 -4.62
C PRO A 97 1.74 4.06 -4.22
N TYR A 98 0.74 3.53 -4.91
CA TYR A 98 -0.68 3.77 -4.67
C TYR A 98 -1.33 2.50 -4.13
N ARG A 99 -1.70 2.53 -2.85
CA ARG A 99 -2.46 1.46 -2.18
C ARG A 99 -3.93 1.50 -2.55
N LEU A 100 -4.65 0.41 -2.28
CA LEU A 100 -6.07 0.24 -2.65
C LEU A 100 -6.94 1.45 -2.32
N ARG A 101 -6.85 1.97 -1.09
CA ARG A 101 -7.65 3.13 -0.67
C ARG A 101 -7.35 4.40 -1.47
N ALA A 102 -6.08 4.68 -1.75
CA ALA A 102 -5.68 5.84 -2.55
C ALA A 102 -6.08 5.65 -4.01
N THR A 103 -5.95 4.44 -4.55
CA THR A 103 -6.35 4.09 -5.92
C THR A 103 -7.83 4.28 -6.17
N VAL A 104 -8.70 3.74 -5.30
CA VAL A 104 -10.16 3.90 -5.42
C VAL A 104 -10.58 5.36 -5.31
N ARG A 105 -9.93 6.13 -4.42
CA ARG A 105 -10.19 7.57 -4.32
C ARG A 105 -9.74 8.31 -5.57
N LEU A 106 -8.56 8.00 -6.10
CA LEU A 106 -8.03 8.59 -7.32
C LEU A 106 -8.97 8.32 -8.51
N GLU A 107 -9.45 7.09 -8.66
CA GLU A 107 -10.47 6.75 -9.66
C GLU A 107 -11.68 7.68 -9.56
N ALA A 108 -12.27 7.81 -8.36
CA ALA A 108 -13.44 8.65 -8.15
C ALA A 108 -13.19 10.12 -8.52
N LEU A 109 -12.02 10.66 -8.14
CA LEU A 109 -11.61 12.02 -8.47
C LEU A 109 -11.43 12.23 -9.98
N LEU A 110 -10.89 11.23 -10.69
CA LEU A 110 -10.74 11.29 -12.14
C LEU A 110 -12.09 11.27 -12.85
N ARG A 111 -13.03 10.41 -12.42
CA ARG A 111 -14.40 10.39 -12.96
C ARG A 111 -15.12 11.71 -12.71
N GLN A 112 -15.05 12.23 -11.49
CA GLN A 112 -15.62 13.53 -11.15
C GLN A 112 -14.99 14.66 -11.96
N GLY A 113 -13.66 14.66 -12.06
CA GLY A 113 -12.90 15.66 -12.79
C GLY A 113 -13.19 15.65 -14.29
N ALA A 114 -13.40 14.47 -14.88
CA ALA A 114 -13.77 14.29 -16.28
C ALA A 114 -15.18 14.82 -16.58
N GLY A 115 -16.10 14.71 -15.62
CA GLY A 115 -17.46 15.26 -15.69
C GLY A 115 -17.56 16.77 -15.42
N ALA A 116 -16.45 17.45 -15.08
CA ALA A 116 -16.45 18.88 -14.83
C ALA A 116 -16.70 19.67 -16.12
N ALA A 117 -17.54 20.72 -16.03
CA ALA A 117 -17.86 21.57 -17.15
C ALA A 117 -16.61 22.30 -17.70
N GLY A 118 -16.56 22.49 -19.02
CA GLY A 118 -15.53 23.30 -19.68
C GLY A 118 -14.23 22.58 -20.04
N ARG A 119 -14.12 21.25 -19.84
CA ARG A 119 -12.97 20.48 -20.31
C ARG A 119 -13.11 20.09 -21.79
N PRO A 120 -12.01 20.10 -22.58
CA PRO A 120 -11.99 19.51 -23.92
C PRO A 120 -12.34 18.02 -23.89
N LYS A 121 -13.06 17.55 -24.92
CA LYS A 121 -13.49 16.14 -25.03
C LYS A 121 -12.33 15.16 -24.90
N ASP A 122 -11.21 15.43 -25.54
CA ASP A 122 -10.04 14.55 -25.51
C ASP A 122 -9.41 14.46 -24.12
N GLN A 123 -9.40 15.57 -23.37
CA GLN A 123 -8.96 15.57 -21.98
C GLN A 123 -9.90 14.76 -21.10
N THR A 124 -11.21 14.96 -21.25
CA THR A 124 -12.24 14.19 -20.54
C THR A 124 -12.11 12.70 -20.82
N GLN A 125 -11.92 12.30 -22.08
CA GLN A 125 -11.73 10.91 -22.46
C GLN A 125 -10.45 10.34 -21.84
N CYS A 126 -9.32 11.05 -21.92
CA CYS A 126 -8.07 10.61 -21.30
C CYS A 126 -8.23 10.36 -19.78
N MET A 127 -8.91 11.26 -19.07
CA MET A 127 -9.18 11.09 -17.64
C MET A 127 -10.12 9.92 -17.35
N GLN A 128 -11.13 9.68 -18.19
CA GLN A 128 -12.03 8.52 -18.10
C GLN A 128 -11.28 7.21 -18.32
N ASP A 129 -10.45 7.14 -19.36
CA ASP A 129 -9.64 5.96 -19.66
C ASP A 129 -8.69 5.62 -18.51
N PHE A 130 -8.09 6.62 -17.86
CA PHE A 130 -7.32 6.40 -16.64
C PHE A 130 -8.18 5.85 -15.51
N ALA A 131 -9.36 6.43 -15.26
CA ALA A 131 -10.25 5.93 -14.22
C ALA A 131 -10.68 4.48 -14.48
N ASP A 132 -11.02 4.15 -15.73
CA ASP A 132 -11.41 2.80 -16.13
C ASP A 132 -10.25 1.83 -15.98
N HIS A 133 -9.02 2.23 -16.32
CA HIS A 133 -7.83 1.42 -16.06
C HIS A 133 -7.61 1.17 -14.58
N LEU A 134 -7.64 2.19 -13.74
CA LEU A 134 -7.50 2.03 -12.27
C LEU A 134 -8.60 1.16 -11.67
N LYS A 135 -9.81 1.21 -12.24
CA LYS A 135 -10.92 0.34 -11.87
C LYS A 135 -10.58 -1.13 -12.11
N THR A 136 -9.98 -1.47 -13.26
CA THR A 136 -9.56 -2.86 -13.54
C THR A 136 -8.56 -3.41 -12.52
N LEU A 137 -7.73 -2.54 -11.93
CA LEU A 137 -6.76 -2.92 -10.90
C LEU A 137 -7.38 -3.02 -9.51
N SER A 138 -8.37 -2.17 -9.21
CA SER A 138 -8.92 -2.04 -7.85
C SER A 138 -10.17 -2.87 -7.61
N ASP A 139 -11.04 -3.08 -8.60
CA ASP A 139 -12.29 -3.84 -8.45
C ASP A 139 -12.05 -5.26 -7.88
N PRO A 140 -11.10 -6.08 -8.42
CA PRO A 140 -10.85 -7.41 -7.88
C PRO A 140 -10.44 -7.39 -6.41
N LEU A 141 -9.69 -6.36 -6.01
CA LEU A 141 -9.18 -6.19 -4.65
C LEU A 141 -10.27 -5.71 -3.69
N VAL A 142 -11.16 -4.82 -4.14
CA VAL A 142 -12.33 -4.38 -3.37
C VAL A 142 -13.26 -5.55 -3.12
N GLU A 143 -13.53 -6.37 -4.14
CA GLU A 143 -14.38 -7.55 -4.00
C GLU A 143 -13.77 -8.61 -3.07
N ALA A 144 -12.46 -8.87 -3.21
CA ALA A 144 -11.74 -9.75 -2.28
C ALA A 144 -11.76 -9.23 -0.83
N ALA A 145 -11.60 -7.92 -0.63
CA ALA A 145 -11.68 -7.32 0.70
C ALA A 145 -13.10 -7.37 1.30
N ARG A 146 -14.13 -7.28 0.46
CA ARG A 146 -15.53 -7.42 0.89
C ARG A 146 -15.87 -8.85 1.30
N SER A 147 -15.48 -9.83 0.51
CA SER A 147 -15.72 -11.24 0.80
C SER A 147 -15.03 -11.67 2.09
N GLN A 148 -13.79 -11.23 2.32
CA GLN A 148 -13.06 -11.52 3.54
C GLN A 148 -13.75 -10.94 4.78
N LYS A 149 -14.17 -9.67 4.74
CA LYS A 149 -14.93 -9.06 5.84
C LYS A 149 -16.24 -9.77 6.15
N ALA A 150 -16.92 -10.30 5.13
CA ALA A 150 -18.14 -11.06 5.32
C ALA A 150 -17.88 -12.39 6.04
N VAL A 151 -16.80 -13.09 5.67
CA VAL A 151 -16.38 -14.33 6.35
C VAL A 151 -15.99 -14.05 7.80
N ASP A 152 -15.22 -12.99 8.05
CA ASP A 152 -14.83 -12.60 9.40
C ASP A 152 -16.05 -12.26 10.27
N ALA A 153 -16.99 -11.48 9.74
CA ALA A 153 -18.21 -11.11 10.46
C ALA A 153 -19.06 -12.33 10.82
N LEU A 154 -19.18 -13.31 9.91
CA LEU A 154 -19.87 -14.57 10.19
C LEU A 154 -19.15 -15.37 11.29
N ALA A 155 -17.83 -15.49 11.21
CA ALA A 155 -17.03 -16.19 12.22
C ALA A 155 -17.15 -15.55 13.61
N PHE A 156 -17.20 -14.21 13.70
CA PHE A 156 -17.44 -13.51 14.97
C PHE A 156 -18.84 -13.78 15.52
N HIS A 157 -19.88 -13.78 14.68
CA HIS A 157 -21.24 -14.08 15.11
C HIS A 157 -21.41 -15.53 15.60
N ASP A 158 -20.76 -16.48 14.94
CA ASP A 158 -20.77 -17.88 15.37
C ASP A 158 -20.06 -18.05 16.73
N ALA A 159 -18.89 -17.41 16.90
CA ALA A 159 -18.16 -17.43 18.16
C ALA A 159 -18.94 -16.76 19.32
N GLU A 160 -19.64 -15.65 19.07
CA GLU A 160 -20.48 -14.97 20.06
C GLU A 160 -21.64 -15.88 20.51
N LYS A 161 -22.26 -16.58 19.55
CA LYS A 161 -23.35 -17.52 19.82
C LYS A 161 -22.87 -18.73 20.63
N GLU A 162 -21.72 -19.30 20.29
CA GLU A 162 -21.13 -20.41 21.05
C GLU A 162 -20.79 -19.98 22.49
N ALA A 163 -20.18 -18.80 22.66
CA ALA A 163 -19.87 -18.26 23.98
C ALA A 163 -21.14 -18.04 24.83
N GLN A 164 -22.23 -17.55 24.24
CA GLN A 164 -23.51 -17.41 24.95
C GLN A 164 -24.11 -18.74 25.36
N GLN A 165 -24.02 -19.76 24.51
CA GLN A 165 -24.49 -21.10 24.84
C GLN A 165 -23.68 -21.73 25.98
N GLU A 166 -22.37 -21.52 26.03
CA GLU A 166 -21.53 -21.99 27.14
C GLU A 166 -21.90 -21.32 28.47
N ILE A 167 -22.16 -20.00 28.46
CA ILE A 167 -22.61 -19.25 29.64
C ILE A 167 -23.97 -19.78 30.12
N GLU A 168 -24.95 -19.92 29.22
CA GLU A 168 -26.27 -20.45 29.59
C GLU A 168 -26.20 -21.89 30.13
N THR A 169 -25.29 -22.70 29.57
CA THR A 169 -25.10 -24.09 30.02
C THR A 169 -24.46 -24.14 31.40
N GLN A 170 -23.44 -23.31 31.66
CA GLN A 170 -22.83 -23.18 32.99
C GLN A 170 -23.85 -22.67 34.03
N GLU A 171 -24.62 -21.63 33.71
CA GLU A 171 -25.65 -21.09 34.61
C GLU A 171 -26.74 -22.12 34.94
N ARG A 172 -27.14 -22.95 33.97
CA ARG A 172 -28.09 -24.06 34.22
C ARG A 172 -27.50 -25.15 35.10
N MET A 173 -26.23 -25.51 34.88
CA MET A 173 -25.55 -26.51 35.69
C MET A 173 -25.39 -26.04 37.15
N GLU A 174 -25.04 -24.77 37.37
CA GLU A 174 -24.93 -24.19 38.71
C GLU A 174 -26.27 -24.10 39.44
N LYS A 175 -27.37 -23.75 38.75
CA LYS A 175 -28.71 -23.74 39.33
C LYS A 175 -29.25 -25.13 39.68
N SER A 176 -28.85 -26.17 38.94
CA SER A 176 -29.29 -27.55 39.19
C SER A 176 -28.52 -28.25 40.33
N SER A 177 -27.43 -27.66 40.82
CA SER A 177 -26.59 -28.21 41.90
C SER A 177 -26.83 -27.59 43.28
N ARG A 178 -27.79 -26.65 43.39
CA ARG A 178 -28.29 -26.10 44.66
C ARG A 178 -29.67 -26.66 44.97
#